data_AF-A0A0D2MJX7-F1
#
_entry.id   AF-A0A0D2MJX7-F1
#
_cell.length_a   1.000
_cell.length_b   1.000
_cell.length_c   1.000
_cell.angle_alpha   90.00
_cell.angle_beta   90.00
_cell.angle_gamma   90.00
#
_symmetry.space_group_name_H-M   'P 1'
#
loop_
_entity.id
_entity.type
_entity.pdbx_description
1 polymer ?
#
loop_
_entity_poly.entity_id
_entity_poly.type
_entity_poly.pdbx_seq_one_letter_code
_entity_poly.pdbx_strand_id
1 'polypeptide(L)'
;MLRQVAEAGLPARRRDYEAAWAALEARARAAGGAAIRYSDIPWPTRALAAAKGGSAAVAAAATAGGGELRDLVLFGVKGPSDLKKRLRTELMRWHPDKFGARLLPRLASSDKEAALAGVRAVAQQLTALMGG
;
A
#
# COMPACT_ATOMS: atom_id res chain seq x y z
N MET A 1 13.79 23.20 8.08
CA MET A 1 13.39 23.27 6.65
C MET A 1 12.98 21.93 6.04
N LEU A 2 13.54 20.76 6.44
CA LEU A 2 13.20 19.46 5.82
C LEU A 2 11.74 18.97 6.03
N ARG A 3 11.06 19.40 7.10
CA ARG A 3 9.67 19.01 7.39
C ARG A 3 8.64 19.63 6.42
N GLN A 4 8.90 20.84 5.94
CA GLN A 4 7.95 21.63 5.12
C GLN A 4 7.91 21.15 3.66
N VAL A 5 9.00 20.56 3.16
CA VAL A 5 9.08 19.98 1.81
C VAL A 5 8.34 18.63 1.73
N ALA A 6 8.31 17.88 2.83
CA ALA A 6 7.58 16.61 2.91
C ALA A 6 6.06 16.82 2.83
N GLU A 7 5.52 17.85 3.49
CA GLU A 7 4.08 18.18 3.46
C GLU A 7 3.61 18.68 2.08
N ALA A 8 4.41 19.50 1.39
CA ALA A 8 4.06 20.01 0.06
C ALA A 8 3.94 18.91 -1.01
N GLY A 9 4.64 17.78 -0.83
CA GLY A 9 4.60 16.64 -1.76
C GLY A 9 3.47 15.64 -1.52
N LEU A 10 2.80 15.67 -0.36
CA LEU A 10 1.75 14.71 -0.01
C LEU A 10 0.54 14.72 -0.96
N PRO A 11 0.02 15.87 -1.43
CA PRO A 11 -1.10 15.87 -2.37
C PRO A 11 -0.75 15.16 -3.69
N ALA A 12 0.43 15.46 -4.26
CA ALA A 12 0.92 14.83 -5.48
C ALA A 12 1.13 13.34 -5.27
N ARG A 13 1.81 12.96 -4.18
CA ARG A 13 2.06 11.55 -3.85
C ARG A 13 0.78 10.76 -3.63
N ARG A 14 -0.25 11.36 -3.03
CA ARG A 14 -1.55 10.72 -2.86
C ARG A 14 -2.23 10.48 -4.20
N ARG A 15 -2.22 11.47 -5.09
CA ARG A 15 -2.76 11.32 -6.45
C ARG A 15 -2.03 10.21 -7.20
N ASP A 16 -0.70 10.18 -7.13
CA ASP A 16 0.12 9.19 -7.83
C ASP A 16 -0.12 7.78 -7.27
N TYR A 17 -0.31 7.63 -5.95
CA TYR A 17 -0.71 6.39 -5.29
C TYR A 17 -2.07 5.87 -5.80
N GLU A 18 -3.10 6.73 -5.88
CA GLU A 18 -4.40 6.32 -6.41
C GLU A 18 -4.34 5.99 -7.91
N ALA A 19 -3.56 6.73 -8.69
CA ALA A 19 -3.35 6.47 -10.11
C ALA A 19 -2.64 5.12 -10.34
N ALA A 20 -1.62 4.81 -9.54
CA ALA A 20 -0.92 3.53 -9.59
C ALA A 20 -1.84 2.36 -9.23
N TRP A 21 -2.73 2.54 -8.22
CA TRP A 21 -3.79 1.57 -7.94
C TRP A 21 -4.72 1.36 -9.13
N ALA A 22 -5.23 2.44 -9.73
CA ALA A 22 -6.12 2.33 -10.88
C ALA A 22 -5.46 1.58 -12.06
N ALA A 23 -4.19 1.89 -12.35
CA ALA A 23 -3.41 1.22 -13.39
C ALA A 23 -3.16 -0.27 -13.08
N LEU A 24 -2.79 -0.60 -11.84
CA LEU A 24 -2.59 -1.99 -11.41
C LEU A 24 -3.88 -2.80 -11.55
N GLU A 25 -5.01 -2.25 -11.12
CA GLU A 25 -6.28 -2.95 -11.20
C GLU A 25 -6.76 -3.13 -12.65
N ALA A 26 -6.53 -2.14 -13.53
CA ALA A 26 -6.80 -2.27 -14.95
C ALA A 26 -5.97 -3.41 -15.57
N ARG A 27 -4.67 -3.47 -15.25
CA ARG A 27 -3.77 -4.56 -15.67
C ARG A 27 -4.20 -5.93 -15.14
N ALA A 28 -4.65 -5.99 -13.89
CA ALA A 28 -5.11 -7.23 -13.27
C ALA A 28 -6.36 -7.80 -13.96
N ARG A 29 -7.27 -6.92 -14.44
CA ARG A 29 -8.49 -7.31 -15.19
C ARG A 29 -8.21 -7.66 -16.65
N ALA A 30 -7.14 -7.13 -17.25
CA ALA A 30 -6.80 -7.42 -18.63
C ALA A 30 -6.38 -8.89 -18.83
N ALA A 31 -7.08 -9.59 -19.73
CA ALA A 31 -6.73 -10.94 -20.15
C ALA A 31 -5.37 -10.93 -20.87
N GLY A 32 -4.53 -11.93 -20.62
CA GLY A 32 -3.24 -12.09 -21.31
C GLY A 32 -2.14 -11.09 -20.93
N GLY A 33 -2.38 -10.16 -20.00
CA GLY A 33 -1.36 -9.21 -19.53
C GLY A 33 -0.18 -9.89 -18.81
N ALA A 34 0.99 -9.26 -18.87
CA ALA A 34 2.22 -9.70 -18.20
C ALA A 34 2.02 -9.90 -16.70
N ALA A 35 2.81 -10.81 -16.11
CA ALA A 35 2.78 -11.09 -14.68
C ALA A 35 3.06 -9.82 -13.88
N ILE A 36 2.22 -9.56 -12.88
CA ILE A 36 2.38 -8.45 -11.94
C ILE A 36 3.59 -8.78 -11.05
N ARG A 37 4.48 -7.82 -10.87
CA ARG A 37 5.67 -7.93 -10.02
C ARG A 37 5.45 -7.23 -8.68
N TYR A 38 6.31 -7.52 -7.72
CA TYR A 38 6.31 -6.81 -6.42
C TYR A 38 6.38 -5.29 -6.59
N SER A 39 7.19 -4.82 -7.54
CA SER A 39 7.37 -3.39 -7.85
C SER A 39 6.17 -2.75 -8.54
N ASP A 40 5.25 -3.53 -9.10
CA ASP A 40 4.00 -3.01 -9.67
C ASP A 40 2.96 -2.71 -8.58
N ILE A 41 3.14 -3.24 -7.37
CA ILE A 41 2.23 -2.99 -6.25
C ILE A 41 2.45 -1.54 -5.78
N PRO A 42 1.39 -0.71 -5.70
CA PRO A 42 1.48 0.67 -5.24
C PRO A 42 1.63 0.72 -3.72
N TRP A 43 2.83 0.40 -3.23
CA TRP A 43 3.13 0.41 -1.81
C TRP A 43 2.91 1.79 -1.19
N PRO A 44 2.31 1.89 0.01
CA PRO A 44 1.99 3.17 0.64
C PRO A 44 3.23 3.87 1.22
N THR A 45 4.37 3.20 1.26
CA THR A 45 5.64 3.72 1.79
C THR A 45 6.75 3.48 0.78
N ARG A 46 7.70 4.42 0.71
CA ARG A 46 8.88 4.30 -0.15
C ARG A 46 9.77 3.15 0.30
N ALA A 47 9.83 2.89 1.61
CA ALA A 47 10.55 1.76 2.17
C ALA A 47 10.02 0.42 1.63
N LEU A 48 8.69 0.24 1.60
CA LEU A 48 8.08 -0.95 1.01
C LEU A 48 8.30 -1.00 -0.51
N ALA A 49 8.15 0.13 -1.22
CA ALA A 49 8.40 0.18 -2.66
C ALA A 49 9.85 -0.19 -3.04
N ALA A 50 10.82 0.15 -2.18
CA ALA A 50 12.23 -0.15 -2.37
C ALA A 50 12.68 -1.49 -1.77
N ALA A 51 11.80 -2.20 -1.06
CA ALA A 51 12.16 -3.44 -0.38
C ALA A 51 12.63 -4.48 -1.41
N LYS A 52 13.84 -5.00 -1.17
CA LYS A 52 14.42 -6.10 -1.94
C LYS A 52 14.73 -7.24 -0.99
N GLY A 53 14.25 -8.44 -1.30
CA GLY A 53 14.48 -9.64 -0.49
C GLY A 53 13.19 -10.28 0.01
N GLY A 54 13.35 -11.24 0.93
CA GLY A 54 12.24 -12.03 1.47
C GLY A 54 11.40 -11.29 2.51
N SER A 55 10.46 -12.03 3.11
CA SER A 55 9.48 -11.54 4.09
C SER A 55 10.09 -10.72 5.25
N ALA A 56 11.28 -11.07 5.74
CA ALA A 56 11.96 -10.32 6.80
C ALA A 56 12.34 -8.89 6.40
N ALA A 57 12.87 -8.70 5.18
CA ALA A 57 13.22 -7.38 4.66
C ALA A 57 11.97 -6.51 4.48
N VAL A 58 10.88 -7.12 4.02
CA VAL A 58 9.58 -6.45 3.86
C VAL A 58 9.00 -6.03 5.21
N ALA A 59 9.12 -6.85 6.25
CA ALA A 59 8.67 -6.49 7.60
C ALA A 59 9.44 -5.30 8.17
N ALA A 60 10.77 -5.28 8.01
CA ALA A 60 11.60 -4.14 8.42
C ALA A 60 11.21 -2.84 7.66
N ALA A 61 10.99 -2.96 6.35
CA ALA A 61 10.55 -1.85 5.51
C ALA A 61 9.16 -1.30 5.92
N ALA A 62 8.22 -2.19 6.28
CA ALA A 62 6.90 -1.77 6.76
C ALA A 62 7.01 -0.97 8.06
N THR A 63 7.80 -1.45 9.03
CA THR A 63 8.03 -0.74 10.30
C THR A 63 8.65 0.64 10.06
N ALA A 64 9.67 0.73 9.21
CA ALA A 64 10.32 2.00 8.88
C ALA A 64 9.37 3.02 8.22
N GLY A 65 8.37 2.54 7.47
CA GLY A 65 7.43 3.38 6.72
C GLY A 65 6.15 3.79 7.47
N GLY A 66 5.96 3.42 8.75
CA GLY A 66 4.67 3.58 9.43
C GLY A 66 4.12 5.01 9.46
N GLY A 67 4.97 6.01 9.72
CA GLY A 67 4.57 7.43 9.66
C GLY A 67 4.16 7.87 8.25
N GLU A 68 4.93 7.45 7.24
CA GLU A 68 4.66 7.76 5.84
C GLU A 68 3.34 7.15 5.33
N LEU A 69 3.00 5.94 5.81
CA LEU A 69 1.71 5.30 5.55
C LEU A 69 0.57 6.14 6.13
N ARG A 70 0.70 6.54 7.40
CA ARG A 70 -0.32 7.36 8.10
C ARG A 70 -0.57 8.65 7.35
N ASP A 71 0.49 9.39 7.02
CA ASP A 71 0.39 10.69 6.35
C ASP A 71 -0.25 10.56 4.96
N LEU A 72 0.13 9.55 4.18
CA LEU A 72 -0.42 9.31 2.85
C LEU A 72 -1.92 8.95 2.91
N VAL A 73 -2.28 8.01 3.79
CA VAL A 73 -3.65 7.47 3.89
C VAL A 73 -4.61 8.52 4.44
N LEU A 74 -4.19 9.25 5.47
CA LEU A 74 -5.01 10.24 6.15
C LEU A 74 -4.94 11.64 5.52
N PHE A 75 -4.15 11.83 4.46
CA PHE A 75 -4.12 13.09 3.73
C PHE A 75 -5.54 13.52 3.28
N GLY A 76 -5.91 14.76 3.58
CA GLY A 76 -7.18 15.36 3.18
C GLY A 76 -8.40 14.90 3.99
N VAL A 77 -8.21 14.12 5.05
CA VAL A 77 -9.30 13.71 5.95
C VAL A 77 -9.81 14.91 6.74
N LYS A 78 -11.13 15.13 6.72
CA LYS A 78 -11.75 16.35 7.31
C LYS A 78 -12.37 16.14 8.70
N GLY A 79 -12.43 14.90 9.19
CA GLY A 79 -12.99 14.60 10.51
C GLY A 79 -13.14 13.10 10.81
N PRO A 80 -13.65 12.75 12.00
CA PRO A 80 -13.65 11.37 12.50
C PRO A 80 -14.43 10.37 11.62
N SER A 81 -15.56 10.78 11.05
CA SER A 81 -16.36 9.93 10.16
C SER A 81 -15.64 9.66 8.84
N ASP A 82 -14.93 10.65 8.30
CA ASP A 82 -14.14 10.53 7.08
C ASP A 82 -12.88 9.70 7.31
N LEU A 83 -12.25 9.85 8.48
CA LEU A 83 -11.13 9.03 8.95
C LEU A 83 -11.50 7.54 8.96
N LYS A 84 -12.61 7.19 9.60
CA LYS A 84 -13.10 5.80 9.68
C LYS A 84 -13.40 5.23 8.30
N LYS A 85 -14.05 6.01 7.43
CA LYS A 85 -14.33 5.62 6.05
C LYS A 85 -13.04 5.36 5.29
N ARG A 86 -12.08 6.29 5.36
CA ARG A 86 -10.78 6.19 4.69
C ARG A 86 -10.00 4.95 5.14
N LEU A 87 -9.87 4.73 6.45
CA LEU A 87 -9.17 3.56 6.99
C LEU A 87 -9.85 2.26 6.60
N ARG A 88 -11.19 2.20 6.61
CA ARG A 88 -11.93 1.00 6.18
C ARG A 88 -11.70 0.70 4.70
N THR A 89 -11.70 1.72 3.84
CA THR A 89 -11.42 1.58 2.40
C THR A 89 -10.00 1.04 2.16
N GLU A 90 -8.98 1.62 2.81
CA GLU A 90 -7.61 1.12 2.66
C GLU A 90 -7.46 -0.29 3.27
N LEU A 91 -8.11 -0.58 4.41
CA LEU A 91 -8.04 -1.90 5.02
C LEU A 91 -8.63 -2.99 4.10
N MET A 92 -9.76 -2.71 3.43
CA MET A 92 -10.34 -3.66 2.46
C MET A 92 -9.45 -3.85 1.23
N ARG A 93 -8.74 -2.82 0.80
CA ARG A 93 -7.78 -2.86 -0.31
C ARG A 93 -6.53 -3.68 0.07
N TRP A 94 -6.03 -3.52 1.29
CA TRP A 94 -4.84 -4.19 1.82
C TRP A 94 -5.12 -5.46 2.62
N HIS A 95 -6.37 -5.91 2.70
CA HIS A 95 -6.69 -7.16 3.40
C HIS A 95 -6.06 -8.34 2.66
N PRO A 96 -5.32 -9.25 3.33
CA PRO A 96 -4.60 -10.33 2.66
C PRO A 96 -5.50 -11.23 1.81
N ASP A 97 -6.72 -11.50 2.26
CA ASP A 97 -7.72 -12.25 1.48
C ASP A 97 -8.19 -11.50 0.23
N LYS A 98 -8.59 -10.22 0.37
CA LYS A 98 -9.12 -9.42 -0.74
C LYS A 98 -8.04 -9.10 -1.77
N PHE A 99 -6.85 -8.72 -1.30
CA PHE A 99 -5.68 -8.57 -2.15
C PHE A 99 -5.34 -9.90 -2.81
N GLY A 100 -5.35 -10.99 -2.03
CA GLY A 100 -5.04 -12.34 -2.44
C GLY A 100 -5.88 -12.80 -3.63
N ALA A 101 -7.20 -12.75 -3.47
CA ALA A 101 -8.16 -13.13 -4.50
C ALA A 101 -7.99 -12.31 -5.80
N ARG A 102 -7.58 -11.04 -5.70
CA ARG A 102 -7.51 -10.12 -6.84
C ARG A 102 -6.19 -10.17 -7.59
N LEU A 103 -5.07 -10.27 -6.86
CA LEU A 103 -3.74 -10.02 -7.42
C LEU A 103 -2.80 -11.24 -7.37
N LEU A 104 -2.94 -12.16 -6.40
CA LEU A 104 -2.04 -13.33 -6.34
C LEU A 104 -2.09 -14.23 -7.58
N PRO A 105 -3.24 -14.47 -8.24
CA PRO A 105 -3.27 -15.27 -9.46
C PRO A 105 -2.45 -14.65 -10.61
N ARG A 106 -2.28 -13.32 -10.58
CA ARG A 106 -1.57 -12.55 -11.61
C ARG A 106 -0.14 -12.20 -11.21
N LEU A 107 0.21 -12.38 -9.94
CA LEU A 107 1.55 -12.05 -9.42
C LEU A 107 2.56 -13.13 -9.79
N ALA A 108 3.77 -12.72 -10.15
CA ALA A 108 4.89 -13.63 -10.37
C ALA A 108 5.12 -14.49 -9.12
N SER A 109 5.32 -15.80 -9.31
CA SER A 109 5.43 -16.77 -8.19
C SER A 109 6.55 -16.41 -7.21
N SER A 110 7.66 -15.85 -7.70
CA SER A 110 8.79 -15.38 -6.87
C SER A 110 8.43 -14.24 -5.91
N ASP A 111 7.38 -13.47 -6.24
CA ASP A 111 7.04 -12.23 -5.55
C ASP A 111 5.87 -12.43 -4.58
N LYS A 112 5.18 -13.59 -4.62
CA LYS A 112 3.97 -13.88 -3.83
C LYS A 112 4.19 -13.80 -2.34
N GLU A 113 5.25 -14.42 -1.84
CA GLU A 113 5.54 -14.42 -0.40
C GLU A 113 5.84 -13.00 0.11
N ALA A 114 6.75 -12.29 -0.57
CA ALA A 114 7.14 -10.93 -0.22
C ALA A 114 5.95 -9.96 -0.29
N ALA A 115 5.12 -10.07 -1.34
CA ALA A 115 3.91 -9.25 -1.47
C ALA A 115 2.92 -9.53 -0.33
N LEU A 116 2.66 -10.80 0.01
CA LEU A 116 1.77 -11.14 1.12
C LEU A 116 2.30 -10.65 2.47
N ALA A 117 3.61 -10.74 2.71
CA ALA A 117 4.22 -10.19 3.91
C ALA A 117 3.99 -8.67 4.01
N GLY A 118 4.20 -7.93 2.92
CA GLY A 118 3.99 -6.48 2.88
C GLY A 118 2.52 -6.09 3.07
N VAL A 119 1.62 -6.81 2.41
CA VAL A 119 0.16 -6.61 2.52
C VAL A 119 -0.31 -6.82 3.96
N ARG A 120 0.15 -7.90 4.62
CA ARG A 120 -0.16 -8.17 6.03
C ARG A 120 0.35 -7.06 6.95
N ALA A 121 1.57 -6.60 6.73
CA ALA A 121 2.16 -5.53 7.54
C ALA A 121 1.41 -4.20 7.38
N VAL A 122 1.05 -3.83 6.16
CA VAL A 122 0.22 -2.63 5.88
C VAL A 122 -1.15 -2.76 6.56
N ALA A 123 -1.82 -3.91 6.43
CA ALA A 123 -3.12 -4.15 7.07
C ALA A 123 -3.04 -4.05 8.60
N GLN A 124 -1.98 -4.56 9.22
CA GLN A 124 -1.75 -4.45 10.65
C GLN A 124 -1.57 -3.00 11.09
N GLN A 125 -0.79 -2.21 10.33
CA GLN A 125 -0.61 -0.77 10.61
C GLN A 125 -1.91 0.01 10.47
N LEU A 126 -2.71 -0.27 9.42
CA LEU A 126 -4.03 0.35 9.24
C LEU A 126 -5.00 -0.02 10.36
N THR A 127 -4.93 -1.25 10.87
CA THR A 127 -5.75 -1.70 12.00
C THR A 127 -5.36 -0.98 13.29
N ALA A 128 -4.06 -0.81 13.54
CA ALA A 128 -3.57 -0.03 14.68
C ALA A 128 -4.03 1.44 14.64
N LEU A 129 -4.10 2.05 13.44
CA LEU A 129 -4.65 3.40 13.26
C LEU A 129 -6.16 3.51 13.50
N MET A 130 -6.89 2.40 13.50
CA MET A 130 -8.34 2.37 13.74
C MET A 130 -8.69 2.16 15.22
N GLY A 131 -7.82 1.49 15.96
CA GLY A 131 -8.00 1.17 17.38
C GLY A 131 -7.32 2.14 18.36
N GLY A 132 -6.49 3.06 17.87
CA GLY A 132 -5.90 4.16 18.65
C GLY A 132 -6.66 5.46 18.44
#